data_AF-A0A6I2ZIQ8-F1
#
_entry.id   AF-A0A6I2ZIQ8-F1
#
_cell.length_a   1.000
_cell.length_b   1.000
_cell.length_c   1.000
_cell.angle_alpha   90.00
_cell.angle_beta   90.00
_cell.angle_gamma   90.00
#
_symmetry.space_group_name_H-M   'P 1'
#
loop_
_entity.id
_entity.type
_entity.pdbx_description
1 polymer ?
#
loop_
_entity_poly.entity_id
_entity_poly.type
_entity_poly.pdbx_seq_one_letter_code
_entity_poly.pdbx_strand_id
1 'polypeptide(L)'
;MNKRHTQRQKWWWWSLMGVILVVLLASAAGTSPTEGNSDDRLFAIAAQIKCVQCVGESVAGSAAPIAIQFRSEIASQMKQGRTNDEILNFFADRYEGVLLTPPSTGVGSLVWVIPVIAIAGAALLLAESLRVRRSRGPVQQPSPEDEALVEVALEARHSEPSVTSTDTTDDS
;
A
#
# COMPACT_ATOMS: atom_id res chain seq x y z
N MET A 1 -37.13 -5.33 -12.85
CA MET A 1 -36.32 -5.02 -11.64
C MET A 1 -35.25 -6.10 -11.43
N ASN A 2 -34.07 -5.77 -10.92
CA ASN A 2 -33.01 -6.69 -10.40
C ASN A 2 -32.05 -7.46 -11.35
N LYS A 3 -31.27 -6.76 -12.21
CA LYS A 3 -30.01 -7.33 -12.78
C LYS A 3 -28.72 -6.61 -12.34
N ARG A 4 -28.81 -5.47 -11.65
CA ARG A 4 -27.64 -4.62 -11.33
C ARG A 4 -26.86 -5.02 -10.07
N HIS A 5 -27.49 -5.75 -9.13
CA HIS A 5 -26.86 -6.10 -7.85
C HIS A 5 -25.85 -7.26 -7.95
N THR A 6 -26.10 -8.25 -8.81
CA THR A 6 -25.24 -9.45 -8.92
C THR A 6 -23.90 -9.17 -9.58
N GLN A 7 -23.83 -8.17 -10.46
CA GLN A 7 -22.60 -7.76 -11.15
C GLN A 7 -21.64 -6.99 -10.23
N ARG A 8 -22.16 -6.09 -9.37
CA ARG A 8 -21.34 -5.36 -8.39
C ARG A 8 -20.80 -6.28 -7.29
N GLN A 9 -21.56 -7.29 -6.89
CA GLN A 9 -21.16 -8.26 -5.86
C GLN A 9 -20.02 -9.17 -6.32
N LYS A 10 -20.03 -9.64 -7.58
CA LYS A 10 -18.93 -10.46 -8.14
C LYS A 10 -17.60 -9.70 -8.23
N TRP A 11 -17.63 -8.41 -8.55
CA TRP A 11 -16.41 -7.60 -8.68
C TRP A 11 -15.78 -7.28 -7.32
N TRP A 12 -16.62 -7.07 -6.28
CA TRP A 12 -16.14 -6.92 -4.91
C TRP A 12 -15.55 -8.23 -4.37
N TRP A 13 -16.17 -9.37 -4.71
CA TRP A 13 -15.63 -10.69 -4.37
C TRP A 13 -14.30 -11.01 -5.07
N TRP A 14 -14.14 -10.63 -6.34
CA TRP A 14 -12.88 -10.80 -7.06
C TRP A 14 -11.76 -9.87 -6.58
N SER A 15 -12.07 -8.61 -6.23
CA SER A 15 -11.09 -7.73 -5.57
C SER A 15 -10.70 -8.26 -4.19
N LEU A 16 -11.66 -8.73 -3.39
CA LEU A 16 -11.39 -9.25 -2.06
C LEU A 16 -10.56 -10.55 -2.14
N MET A 17 -10.86 -11.42 -3.10
CA MET A 17 -10.09 -12.64 -3.37
C MET A 17 -8.68 -12.32 -3.92
N GLY A 18 -8.55 -11.31 -4.78
CA GLY A 18 -7.25 -10.83 -5.26
C GLY A 18 -6.38 -10.23 -4.14
N VAL A 19 -6.97 -9.45 -3.23
CA VAL A 19 -6.27 -8.92 -2.05
C VAL A 19 -5.86 -10.06 -1.11
N ILE A 20 -6.75 -11.03 -0.84
CA ILE A 20 -6.42 -12.20 -0.03
C ILE A 20 -5.30 -13.02 -0.68
N LEU A 21 -5.31 -13.22 -2.00
CA LEU A 21 -4.27 -13.96 -2.71
C LEU A 21 -2.91 -13.25 -2.64
N VAL A 22 -2.90 -11.92 -2.78
CA VAL A 22 -1.67 -11.11 -2.65
C VAL A 22 -1.14 -11.14 -1.22
N VAL A 23 -2.01 -11.06 -0.21
CA VAL A 23 -1.63 -11.20 1.20
C VAL A 23 -1.07 -12.60 1.48
N LEU A 24 -1.69 -13.66 0.95
CA LEU A 24 -1.20 -15.03 1.09
C LEU A 24 0.15 -15.25 0.38
N LEU A 25 0.33 -14.71 -0.82
CA LEU A 25 1.60 -14.78 -1.56
C LEU A 25 2.72 -13.99 -0.86
N ALA A 26 2.41 -12.82 -0.29
CA ALA A 26 3.36 -12.05 0.50
C ALA A 26 3.77 -12.79 1.79
N SER A 27 2.86 -13.56 2.38
CA SER A 27 3.11 -14.37 3.58
C SER A 27 4.02 -15.59 3.30
N ALA A 28 4.08 -16.06 2.05
CA ALA A 28 4.86 -17.23 1.65
C ALA A 28 6.34 -16.94 1.33
N ALA A 29 6.76 -15.66 1.30
CA ALA A 29 8.07 -15.26 0.80
C ALA A 29 9.24 -15.33 1.82
N GLY A 30 9.05 -15.94 3.01
CA GLY A 30 10.02 -15.82 4.10
C GLY A 30 10.45 -17.10 4.83
N THR A 31 10.10 -18.31 4.36
CA THR A 31 10.41 -19.52 5.13
C THR A 31 11.81 -20.05 4.84
N SER A 32 12.83 -19.43 5.44
CA SER A 32 14.11 -20.11 5.63
C SER A 32 13.95 -21.29 6.60
N PRO A 33 14.68 -22.40 6.42
CA PRO A 33 14.58 -23.57 7.30
C PRO A 33 14.86 -23.13 8.75
N THR A 34 13.81 -23.15 9.54
CA THR A 34 13.73 -22.56 10.88
C THR A 34 13.89 -23.62 11.97
N GLU A 35 13.88 -24.89 11.60
CA GLU A 35 13.83 -26.00 12.52
C GLU A 35 15.17 -26.77 12.52
N GLY A 36 15.67 -27.06 13.73
CA GLY A 36 16.90 -27.85 13.93
C GLY A 36 18.00 -27.10 14.71
N ASN A 37 18.88 -27.86 15.36
CA ASN A 37 19.96 -27.38 16.21
C ASN A 37 21.36 -27.63 15.61
N SER A 38 21.50 -27.46 14.29
CA SER A 38 22.78 -27.69 13.60
C SER A 38 23.78 -26.57 13.85
N ASP A 39 25.06 -26.92 13.91
CA ASP A 39 26.15 -25.95 14.01
C ASP A 39 26.16 -24.99 12.80
N ASP A 40 25.85 -25.50 11.60
CA ASP A 40 25.72 -24.66 10.39
C ASP A 40 24.69 -23.55 10.55
N ARG A 41 23.54 -23.85 11.18
CA ARG A 41 22.48 -22.86 11.43
C ARG A 41 22.95 -21.82 12.46
N LEU A 42 23.64 -22.27 13.51
CA LEU A 42 24.23 -21.36 14.49
C LEU A 42 25.22 -20.39 13.84
N PHE A 43 26.15 -20.90 13.03
CA PHE A 43 27.13 -20.07 12.32
C PHE A 43 26.48 -19.17 11.27
N ALA A 44 25.41 -19.62 10.60
CA ALA A 44 24.64 -18.80 9.67
C ALA A 44 23.95 -17.61 10.37
N ILE A 45 23.41 -17.81 11.57
CA ILE A 45 22.83 -16.73 12.38
C ILE A 45 23.96 -15.81 12.89
N ALA A 46 25.04 -16.38 13.43
CA ALA A 46 26.17 -15.63 13.96
C ALA A 46 26.90 -14.79 12.89
N ALA A 47 26.86 -15.21 11.62
CA ALA A 47 27.46 -14.47 10.51
C ALA A 47 26.67 -13.19 10.17
N GLN A 48 25.37 -13.16 10.49
CA GLN A 48 24.50 -12.00 10.29
C GLN A 48 24.60 -10.97 11.41
N ILE A 49 25.31 -11.30 12.51
CA ILE A 49 25.49 -10.46 13.68
C ILE A 49 26.93 -9.91 13.67
N LYS A 50 27.06 -8.59 13.68
CA LYS A 50 28.34 -7.87 13.81
C LYS A 50 28.82 -7.95 15.25
N CYS A 51 30.11 -8.20 15.46
CA CYS A 51 30.67 -8.08 16.80
C CYS A 51 30.82 -6.60 17.16
N VAL A 52 30.06 -6.13 18.16
CA VAL A 52 30.09 -4.73 18.64
C VAL A 52 31.44 -4.31 19.23
N GLN A 53 32.22 -5.26 19.73
CA GLN A 53 33.51 -4.99 20.36
C GLN A 53 34.71 -5.38 19.48
N CYS A 54 34.47 -5.94 18.30
CA CYS A 54 35.52 -6.39 17.39
C CYS A 54 35.58 -5.46 16.18
N VAL A 55 36.78 -5.11 15.75
CA VAL A 55 36.97 -4.24 14.58
C VAL A 55 36.79 -5.08 13.32
N GLY A 56 35.67 -4.85 12.61
CA GLY A 56 35.47 -5.37 11.25
C GLY A 56 35.10 -6.85 11.12
N GLU A 57 34.76 -7.53 12.21
CA GLU A 57 34.45 -8.97 12.22
C GLU A 57 32.99 -9.26 12.61
N SER A 58 32.46 -10.37 12.09
CA SER A 58 31.18 -10.94 12.55
C SER A 58 31.35 -11.77 13.81
N VAL A 59 30.25 -12.00 14.51
CA VAL A 59 30.21 -12.90 15.67
C VAL A 59 30.56 -14.33 15.26
N ALA A 60 30.31 -14.74 14.02
CA ALA A 60 30.75 -16.04 13.50
C ALA A 60 32.28 -16.15 13.37
N GLY A 61 32.97 -15.09 12.96
CA GLY A 61 34.41 -15.11 12.69
C GLY A 61 35.30 -14.75 13.88
N SER A 62 34.79 -13.98 14.85
CA SER A 62 35.63 -13.45 15.92
C SER A 62 35.78 -14.38 17.13
N ALA A 63 36.98 -14.43 17.71
CA ALA A 63 37.30 -15.17 18.93
C ALA A 63 37.14 -14.33 20.21
N ALA A 64 36.57 -13.12 20.12
CA ALA A 64 36.37 -12.27 21.27
C ALA A 64 35.43 -12.91 22.32
N PRO A 65 35.60 -12.63 23.62
CA PRO A 65 34.74 -13.19 24.67
C PRO A 65 33.24 -12.91 24.46
N ILE A 66 32.92 -11.72 23.93
CA ILE A 66 31.54 -11.34 23.61
C ILE A 66 30.94 -12.20 22.48
N ALA A 67 31.75 -12.56 21.48
CA ALA A 67 31.31 -13.38 20.36
C ALA A 67 31.04 -14.83 20.81
N ILE A 68 31.83 -15.35 21.76
CA ILE A 68 31.59 -16.67 22.37
C ILE A 68 30.28 -16.66 23.17
N GLN A 69 30.03 -15.61 23.97
CA GLN A 69 28.77 -15.47 24.70
C GLN A 69 27.58 -15.40 23.75
N PHE A 70 27.68 -14.66 22.65
CA PHE A 70 26.59 -14.57 21.67
C PHE A 70 26.31 -15.91 20.99
N ARG A 71 27.35 -16.67 20.59
CA ARG A 71 27.17 -18.03 20.04
C ARG A 71 26.48 -18.97 21.05
N SER A 72 26.86 -18.89 22.33
CA SER A 72 26.22 -19.66 23.40
C SER A 72 24.74 -19.29 23.56
N GLU A 73 24.42 -18.00 23.51
CA GLU A 73 23.05 -17.51 23.58
C GLU A 73 22.24 -17.94 22.36
N ILE A 74 22.78 -17.83 21.14
CA ILE A 74 22.14 -18.34 19.91
C ILE A 74 21.82 -19.84 20.05
N ALA A 75 22.77 -20.64 20.53
CA ALA A 75 22.57 -22.07 20.77
C ALA A 75 21.43 -22.33 21.78
N SER A 76 21.36 -21.52 22.85
CA SER A 76 20.28 -21.60 23.85
C SER A 76 18.92 -21.30 23.22
N GLN A 77 18.82 -20.25 22.40
CA GLN A 77 17.59 -19.87 21.73
C GLN A 77 17.14 -20.90 20.69
N MET A 78 18.09 -21.51 19.96
CA MET A 78 17.81 -22.62 19.04
C MET A 78 17.26 -23.84 19.79
N LYS A 79 17.79 -24.14 20.98
CA LYS A 79 17.25 -25.22 21.84
C LYS A 79 15.85 -24.92 22.36
N GLN A 80 15.49 -23.65 22.50
CA GLN A 80 14.13 -23.20 22.84
C GLN A 80 13.15 -23.27 21.65
N GLY A 81 13.61 -23.70 20.47
CA GLY A 81 12.79 -23.80 19.28
C GLY A 81 12.51 -22.46 18.59
N ARG A 82 13.25 -21.39 18.93
CA ARG A 82 13.07 -20.08 18.31
C ARG A 82 13.53 -20.07 16.86
N THR A 83 12.89 -19.20 16.09
CA THR A 83 13.19 -19.01 14.67
C THR A 83 14.42 -18.14 14.46
N ASN A 84 15.02 -18.20 13.25
CA ASN A 84 16.20 -17.37 12.94
C ASN A 84 15.89 -15.89 13.15
N ASP A 85 14.72 -15.47 12.70
CA ASP A 85 14.25 -14.09 12.79
C ASP A 85 13.99 -13.68 14.25
N GLU A 86 13.40 -14.54 15.06
CA GLU A 86 13.21 -14.28 16.49
C GLU A 86 14.54 -14.13 17.23
N ILE A 87 15.53 -14.95 16.88
CA ILE A 87 16.88 -14.87 17.46
C ILE A 87 17.53 -13.55 17.05
N LEU A 88 17.50 -13.20 15.76
CA LEU A 88 18.06 -11.95 15.26
C LEU A 88 17.38 -10.72 15.90
N ASN A 89 16.06 -10.72 16.00
CA ASN A 89 15.29 -9.66 16.65
C ASN A 89 15.62 -9.53 18.14
N PHE A 90 15.82 -10.64 18.85
CA PHE A 90 16.25 -10.62 20.25
C PHE A 90 17.59 -9.91 20.45
N PHE A 91 18.53 -10.06 19.51
CA PHE A 91 19.80 -9.32 19.55
C PHE A 91 19.64 -7.86 19.09
N ALA A 92 18.81 -7.60 18.07
CA ALA A 92 18.56 -6.24 17.57
C ALA A 92 17.91 -5.33 18.62
N ASP A 93 16.97 -5.87 19.40
CA ASP A 93 16.27 -5.14 20.48
C ASP A 93 17.20 -4.81 21.66
N ARG A 94 18.24 -5.63 21.87
CA ARG A 94 19.21 -5.48 22.97
C ARG A 94 20.45 -4.65 22.60
N TYR A 95 20.87 -4.75 21.34
CA TYR A 95 22.13 -4.19 20.84
C TYR A 95 21.86 -3.41 19.54
N GLU A 96 21.87 -2.08 19.66
CA GLU A 96 21.69 -1.19 18.51
C GLU A 96 22.85 -1.37 17.50
N GLY A 97 22.52 -1.52 16.20
CA GLY A 97 23.52 -1.64 15.13
C GLY A 97 24.25 -2.99 15.05
N VAL A 98 23.71 -4.04 15.70
CA VAL A 98 24.33 -5.37 15.75
C VAL A 98 24.04 -6.23 14.52
N LEU A 99 22.99 -5.96 13.75
CA LEU A 99 22.65 -6.73 12.54
C LEU A 99 23.37 -6.17 11.31
N LEU A 100 24.07 -7.05 10.58
CA LEU A 100 24.67 -6.74 9.28
C LEU A 100 23.62 -6.66 8.16
N THR A 101 22.48 -7.33 8.35
CA THR A 101 21.36 -7.35 7.42
C THR A 101 20.12 -6.91 8.18
N PRO A 102 19.42 -5.83 7.79
CA PRO A 102 18.25 -5.35 8.52
C PRO A 102 17.21 -6.48 8.57
N PRO A 103 16.67 -6.80 9.76
CA PRO A 103 15.72 -7.89 9.91
C PRO A 103 14.45 -7.53 9.15
N SER A 104 13.97 -8.43 8.30
CA SER A 104 12.74 -8.29 7.52
C SER A 104 11.48 -8.42 8.38
N THR A 105 11.61 -8.69 9.68
CA THR A 105 10.52 -9.00 10.60
C THR A 105 10.44 -7.93 11.71
N GLY A 106 9.80 -6.80 11.40
CA GLY A 106 9.59 -5.70 12.36
C GLY A 106 9.09 -4.43 11.69
N VAL A 107 9.40 -3.26 12.24
CA VAL A 107 9.05 -1.94 11.64
C VAL A 107 9.51 -1.84 10.17
N GLY A 108 10.56 -2.58 9.79
CA GLY A 108 11.00 -2.74 8.40
C GLY A 108 9.95 -3.32 7.45
N SER A 109 9.09 -4.25 7.90
CA SER A 109 7.95 -4.72 7.11
C SER A 109 6.79 -3.72 7.12
N LEU A 110 6.59 -2.98 8.22
CA LEU A 110 5.60 -1.91 8.31
C LEU A 110 5.84 -0.80 7.29
N VAL A 111 7.11 -0.46 7.03
CA VAL A 111 7.52 0.50 6.00
C VAL A 111 7.11 0.04 4.59
N TRP A 112 6.96 -1.28 4.35
CA TRP A 112 6.43 -1.81 3.09
C TRP A 112 4.91 -1.98 3.08
N VAL A 113 4.28 -2.15 4.24
CA VAL A 113 2.81 -2.20 4.39
C VAL A 113 2.18 -0.84 4.05
N ILE A 114 2.79 0.27 4.46
CA ILE A 114 2.29 1.63 4.17
C ILE A 114 2.16 1.89 2.65
N PRO A 115 3.19 1.66 1.80
CA PRO A 115 3.08 1.76 0.35
C PRO A 115 1.96 0.91 -0.24
N VAL A 116 1.78 -0.31 0.24
CA VAL A 116 0.74 -1.22 -0.27
C VAL A 116 -0.66 -0.71 0.08
N ILE A 117 -0.87 -0.25 1.30
CA ILE A 117 -2.15 0.36 1.73
C ILE A 117 -2.41 1.65 0.96
N ALA A 118 -1.39 2.49 0.74
CA ALA A 118 -1.52 3.72 -0.03
C ALA A 118 -1.92 3.46 -1.48
N ILE A 119 -1.28 2.48 -2.14
CA ILE A 119 -1.62 2.08 -3.52
C ILE A 119 -3.03 1.48 -3.58
N ALA A 120 -3.38 0.61 -2.63
CA ALA A 120 -4.72 0.03 -2.56
C ALA A 120 -5.80 1.09 -2.34
N GLY A 121 -5.58 2.04 -1.43
CA GLY A 121 -6.47 3.16 -1.17
C GLY A 121 -6.63 4.08 -2.39
N ALA A 122 -5.52 4.42 -3.06
CA ALA A 122 -5.53 5.22 -4.28
C ALA A 122 -6.30 4.53 -5.42
N ALA A 123 -6.10 3.22 -5.59
CA ALA A 123 -6.83 2.43 -6.60
C ALA A 123 -8.33 2.36 -6.31
N LEU A 124 -8.74 2.24 -5.04
CA LEU A 124 -10.14 2.26 -4.63
C LEU A 124 -10.79 3.61 -4.91
N LEU A 125 -10.14 4.71 -4.50
CA LEU A 125 -10.64 6.08 -4.75
C LEU A 125 -10.75 6.36 -6.26
N LEU A 126 -9.75 5.95 -7.04
CA LEU A 126 -9.78 6.10 -8.49
C LEU A 126 -10.94 5.29 -9.11
N ALA A 127 -11.12 4.03 -8.70
CA ALA A 127 -12.20 3.18 -9.18
C ALA A 127 -13.58 3.75 -8.83
N GLU A 128 -13.76 4.32 -7.64
CA GLU A 128 -15.00 5.01 -7.25
C GLU A 128 -15.23 6.26 -8.08
N SER A 129 -14.21 7.10 -8.28
CA SER A 129 -14.33 8.32 -9.08
C SER A 129 -14.73 8.02 -10.53
N LEU A 130 -14.14 6.97 -11.13
CA LEU A 130 -14.45 6.53 -12.48
C LEU A 130 -15.84 5.88 -12.56
N ARG A 131 -16.29 5.19 -11.51
CA ARG A 131 -17.67 4.67 -11.43
C ARG A 131 -18.69 5.80 -11.32
N VAL A 132 -18.45 6.80 -10.48
CA VAL A 132 -19.34 7.96 -10.33
C VAL A 132 -19.40 8.74 -11.64
N ARG A 133 -18.26 8.93 -12.32
CA ARG A 133 -18.21 9.55 -13.65
C ARG A 133 -18.90 8.72 -14.74
N ARG A 134 -18.86 7.40 -14.69
CA ARG A 134 -19.65 6.53 -15.60
C ARG A 134 -21.13 6.46 -15.26
N SER A 135 -21.49 6.75 -14.01
CA SER A 135 -22.90 6.75 -13.54
C SER A 135 -23.58 8.09 -13.81
N ARG A 136 -22.81 9.18 -13.87
CA ARG A 136 -23.20 10.39 -14.58
C ARG A 136 -23.20 10.01 -16.06
N GLY A 137 -24.38 9.76 -16.61
CA GLY A 137 -24.55 9.43 -18.03
C GLY A 137 -23.86 10.48 -18.93
N PRO A 138 -23.61 10.15 -20.21
CA PRO A 138 -23.12 11.14 -21.17
C PRO A 138 -23.96 12.41 -21.04
N VAL A 139 -23.32 13.58 -21.09
CA VAL A 139 -23.98 14.90 -21.03
C VAL A 139 -25.30 14.78 -21.78
N GLN A 140 -26.42 14.89 -21.05
CA GLN A 140 -27.74 14.64 -21.59
C GLN A 140 -27.88 15.57 -22.81
N GLN A 141 -27.92 15.01 -24.01
CA GLN A 141 -28.16 15.84 -25.19
C GLN A 141 -29.54 16.46 -25.01
N PRO A 142 -29.70 17.77 -25.27
CA PRO A 142 -30.98 18.44 -25.10
C PRO A 142 -32.07 17.65 -25.82
N SER A 143 -33.17 17.39 -25.11
CA SER A 143 -34.34 16.74 -25.71
C SER A 143 -34.87 17.65 -26.82
N PRO A 144 -35.50 17.13 -27.89
CA PRO A 144 -36.22 17.97 -28.85
C PRO A 144 -37.28 18.87 -28.19
N GLU A 145 -37.76 18.49 -27.00
CA GLU A 145 -38.61 19.34 -26.16
C GLU A 145 -37.85 20.53 -25.53
N ASP A 146 -36.60 20.31 -25.10
CA ASP A 146 -35.73 21.37 -24.57
C ASP A 146 -35.31 22.34 -25.70
N GLU A 147 -35.06 21.82 -26.90
CA GLU A 147 -34.75 22.63 -28.09
C GLU A 147 -35.92 23.54 -28.47
N ALA A 148 -37.15 23.01 -28.46
CA ALA A 148 -38.35 23.79 -28.74
C ALA A 148 -38.59 24.91 -27.71
N LEU A 149 -38.30 24.65 -26.42
CA LEU A 149 -38.40 25.68 -25.38
C LEU A 149 -37.38 26.81 -25.58
N VAL A 150 -36.16 26.48 -26.03
CA VAL A 150 -35.12 27.47 -26.35
C VAL A 150 -35.50 28.28 -27.58
N GLU A 151 -36.05 27.64 -28.61
CA GLU A 151 -36.51 28.32 -29.83
C GLU A 151 -37.63 29.31 -29.52
N VAL A 152 -38.62 28.92 -28.71
CA VAL A 152 -39.69 29.82 -28.24
C VAL A 152 -39.13 31.00 -27.44
N ALA A 153 -38.13 30.77 -26.56
CA ALA A 153 -37.49 31.84 -25.80
C ALA A 153 -36.66 32.79 -26.69
N LEU A 154 -36.06 32.28 -27.77
CA LEU A 154 -35.35 33.09 -28.76
C LEU A 154 -36.31 33.91 -29.62
N GLU A 155 -37.43 33.32 -30.04
CA GLU A 155 -38.49 34.01 -30.79
C GLU A 155 -39.11 35.14 -29.95
N ALA A 156 -39.34 34.89 -28.66
CA ALA A 156 -39.83 35.90 -27.73
C ALA A 156 -38.84 37.07 -27.56
N ARG A 157 -37.53 36.79 -27.48
CA ARG A 157 -36.49 37.84 -27.45
C ARG A 157 -36.39 38.62 -28.76
N HIS A 158 -36.57 37.97 -29.91
CA HIS A 158 -36.55 38.64 -31.22
C HIS A 158 -37.85 39.42 -31.50
N SER A 159 -38.96 38.99 -30.90
CA SER A 159 -40.27 39.63 -31.01
C SER A 159 -40.47 40.75 -30.00
N GLU A 160 -39.66 40.82 -28.93
CA GLU A 160 -39.47 42.05 -28.19
C GLU A 160 -38.82 43.04 -29.15
N PRO A 161 -39.56 44.05 -29.67
CA PRO A 161 -38.95 45.05 -30.52
C PRO A 161 -37.84 45.67 -29.70
N SER A 162 -36.67 45.80 -30.31
CA SER A 162 -35.60 46.65 -29.81
C SER A 162 -36.25 47.94 -29.32
N VAL A 163 -36.40 48.07 -28.00
CA VAL A 163 -36.66 49.36 -27.40
C VAL A 163 -35.37 50.09 -27.68
N THR A 164 -35.41 50.83 -28.79
CA THR A 164 -34.55 51.93 -29.13
C THR A 164 -34.14 52.59 -27.84
N SER A 165 -32.91 52.33 -27.40
CA SER A 165 -32.20 53.25 -26.54
C SER A 165 -32.06 54.50 -27.40
N THR A 166 -33.03 55.38 -27.21
CA THR A 166 -33.13 56.71 -27.78
C THR A 166 -31.78 57.39 -27.64
N ASP A 167 -31.21 57.69 -28.80
CA ASP A 167 -30.37 58.85 -29.03
C ASP A 167 -30.97 60.04 -28.25
N THR A 168 -30.21 60.58 -27.32
CA THR A 168 -30.38 61.95 -26.83
C THR A 168 -29.02 62.61 -27.03
N THR A 169 -28.76 62.92 -28.30
CA THR A 169 -28.02 64.11 -28.66
C THR A 169 -28.97 65.30 -28.48
N ASP A 170 -28.59 66.25 -27.63
CA ASP A 170 -28.78 67.72 -27.73
C ASP A 170 -29.01 68.35 -26.34
N ASP A 171 -28.04 69.11 -25.85
CA ASP A 171 -28.18 70.57 -25.65
C ASP A 171 -26.93 71.16 -24.97
N SER A 172 -26.32 72.11 -25.69
CA SER A 172 -25.64 73.34 -25.26
C SER A 172 -24.68 73.39 -24.07
#